data_AF-A0A976LG30-F1
#
_entry.id   AF-A0A976LG30-F1
#
_cell.length_a   1.000
_cell.length_b   1.000
_cell.length_c   1.000
_cell.angle_alpha   90.00
_cell.angle_beta   90.00
_cell.angle_gamma   90.00
#
_symmetry.space_group_name_H-M   'P 1'
#
loop_
_entity.id
_entity.type
_entity.pdbx_description
1 polymer ?
#
loop_
_entity_poly.entity_id
_entity_poly.type
_entity_poly.pdbx_seq_one_letter_code
_entity_poly.pdbx_strand_id
1 'polypeptide(L)'
;AQASTRRQHWILIAFALVSGGIVGNLYDRLGFPGLRWNAPDERMGRPVLAVRDWIHFRLEGVIDWPIFNLADSWLVIGAGILLLLSVVSRPALDCDTQPEGDSPLP
;
A
#
# COMPACT_ATOMS: atom_id res chain seq x y z
N ALA A 1 6.14 24.77 -10.13
CA ALA A 1 4.74 24.29 -10.17
C ALA A 1 4.60 22.78 -10.46
N GLN A 2 5.24 22.21 -11.49
CA GLN A 2 5.03 20.79 -11.87
C GLN A 2 5.52 19.75 -10.84
N ALA A 3 6.59 20.04 -10.09
CA ALA A 3 7.18 19.08 -9.15
C ALA A 3 6.26 18.73 -7.96
N SER A 4 5.50 19.69 -7.42
CA SER A 4 4.55 19.45 -6.32
C SER A 4 3.37 18.58 -6.77
N THR A 5 2.84 18.86 -7.97
CA THR A 5 1.70 18.12 -8.56
C THR A 5 2.07 16.65 -8.80
N ARG A 6 3.27 16.38 -9.34
CA ARG A 6 3.75 15.01 -9.56
C ARG A 6 3.88 14.22 -8.25
N ARG A 7 4.35 14.85 -7.18
CA ARG A 7 4.46 14.21 -5.86
C ARG A 7 3.08 13.87 -5.28
N GLN A 8 2.11 14.77 -5.41
CA GLN A 8 0.73 14.54 -4.98
C GLN A 8 0.12 13.33 -5.71
N HIS A 9 0.36 13.19 -7.02
CA HIS A 9 -0.11 12.02 -7.78
C HIS A 9 0.47 10.71 -7.24
N TRP A 10 1.78 10.66 -6.94
CA TRP A 10 2.40 9.45 -6.38
C TRP A 10 1.85 9.08 -5.00
N ILE A 11 1.56 10.08 -4.16
CA ILE A 11 0.91 9.86 -2.86
C ILE A 11 -0.50 9.28 -3.07
N LEU A 12 -1.30 9.86 -3.98
CA LEU A 12 -2.64 9.37 -4.28
C LEU A 12 -2.62 7.93 -4.82
N ILE A 13 -1.69 7.62 -5.73
CA ILE A 13 -1.49 6.25 -6.25
C ILE A 13 -1.16 5.30 -5.10
N ALA A 14 -0.23 5.69 -4.22
CA ALA A 14 0.18 4.84 -3.10
C ALA A 14 -0.98 4.58 -2.13
N PHE A 15 -1.76 5.60 -1.78
CA PHE A 15 -2.96 5.44 -0.97
C PHE A 15 -4.00 4.56 -1.65
N ALA A 16 -4.26 4.75 -2.95
CA ALA A 16 -5.20 3.93 -3.70
C ALA A 16 -4.79 2.44 -3.69
N LEU A 17 -3.50 2.15 -3.89
CA LEU A 17 -2.96 0.79 -3.83
C LEU A 17 -3.11 0.18 -2.43
N VAL A 18 -2.71 0.91 -1.38
CA VAL A 18 -2.84 0.41 0.00
C VAL A 18 -4.30 0.18 0.37
N SER A 19 -5.17 1.16 0.12
CA SER A 19 -6.61 1.04 0.40
C SER A 19 -7.25 -0.10 -0.40
N GLY A 20 -6.92 -0.24 -1.69
CA GLY A 20 -7.40 -1.33 -2.53
C GLY A 20 -6.96 -2.70 -2.02
N GLY A 21 -5.69 -2.84 -1.59
CA GLY A 21 -5.18 -4.08 -1.01
C GLY A 21 -5.85 -4.44 0.33
N ILE A 22 -6.03 -3.44 1.22
CA ILE A 22 -6.75 -3.65 2.49
C ILE A 22 -8.19 -4.11 2.22
N VAL A 23 -8.91 -3.39 1.36
CA VAL A 23 -10.31 -3.69 1.03
C VAL A 23 -10.44 -5.06 0.36
N GLY A 24 -9.54 -5.43 -0.56
CA GLY A 24 -9.55 -6.75 -1.21
C GLY A 24 -9.38 -7.89 -0.21
N ASN A 25 -8.37 -7.82 0.66
CA ASN A 25 -8.17 -8.84 1.69
C ASN A 25 -9.29 -8.84 2.75
N LEU A 26 -9.88 -7.68 3.05
CA LEU A 26 -11.05 -7.60 3.94
C LEU A 26 -12.29 -8.22 3.29
N TYR A 27 -12.52 -8.02 1.99
CA TYR A 27 -13.65 -8.58 1.25
C TYR A 27 -13.68 -10.12 1.34
N ASP A 28 -12.53 -10.76 1.17
CA ASP A 28 -12.39 -12.20 1.35
C ASP A 28 -12.61 -12.63 2.81
N ARG A 29 -12.04 -11.92 3.77
CA ARG A 29 -12.19 -12.24 5.20
C ARG A 29 -13.62 -12.11 5.71
N LEU A 30 -14.41 -11.21 5.13
CA LEU A 30 -15.83 -11.06 5.45
C LEU A 30 -16.69 -12.15 4.80
N GLY A 31 -16.13 -12.98 3.93
CA GLY A 31 -16.86 -14.06 3.25
C GLY A 31 -17.84 -13.56 2.20
N PHE A 32 -17.74 -12.31 1.76
CA PHE A 32 -18.57 -11.75 0.69
C PHE A 32 -18.55 -12.53 -0.64
N PRO A 33 -17.46 -13.22 -1.02
CA PRO A 33 -17.49 -14.14 -2.16
C PRO A 33 -18.52 -15.28 -2.06
N GLY A 34 -19.12 -15.52 -0.89
CA GLY A 34 -20.17 -16.53 -0.69
C GLY A 34 -19.68 -17.98 -0.79
N LEU A 35 -18.37 -18.20 -0.76
CA LEU A 35 -17.79 -19.53 -0.87
C LEU A 35 -18.02 -20.34 0.41
N ARG A 36 -18.21 -21.65 0.22
CA ARG A 36 -18.31 -22.62 1.30
C ARG A 36 -17.22 -23.66 1.14
N TRP A 37 -16.66 -24.11 2.26
CA TRP A 37 -15.70 -25.19 2.25
C TRP A 37 -16.36 -26.47 1.72
N ASN A 38 -15.71 -27.13 0.78
CA ASN A 38 -16.07 -28.44 0.24
C ASN A 38 -15.21 -29.57 0.82
N ALA A 39 -14.13 -29.23 1.52
CA ALA A 39 -13.24 -30.12 2.27
C ALA A 39 -12.38 -29.28 3.23
N PRO A 40 -11.74 -29.88 4.27
CA PRO A 40 -11.99 -31.23 4.81
C PRO A 40 -13.37 -31.30 5.51
N ASP A 41 -13.85 -32.52 5.79
CA ASP A 41 -15.18 -32.82 6.33
C ASP A 41 -15.56 -31.95 7.54
N GLU A 42 -14.59 -31.67 8.43
CA GLU A 42 -14.75 -30.83 9.63
C GLU A 42 -15.28 -29.42 9.34
N ARG A 43 -15.00 -28.88 8.14
CA ARG A 43 -15.38 -27.52 7.73
C ARG A 43 -16.42 -27.50 6.63
N MET A 44 -16.84 -28.64 6.10
CA MET A 44 -17.78 -28.71 4.99
C MET A 44 -19.03 -27.86 5.22
N GLY A 45 -19.39 -27.07 4.22
CA GLY A 45 -20.55 -26.18 4.23
C GLY A 45 -20.38 -24.87 5.03
N ARG A 46 -19.31 -24.72 5.83
CA ARG A 46 -19.02 -23.45 6.54
C ARG A 46 -18.55 -22.38 5.55
N PRO A 47 -18.86 -21.09 5.79
CA PRO A 47 -18.37 -20.01 4.94
C PRO A 47 -16.84 -19.92 4.98
N VAL A 48 -16.23 -19.61 3.84
CA VAL A 48 -14.79 -19.36 3.73
C VAL A 48 -14.52 -17.90 4.12
N LEU A 49 -13.97 -17.70 5.32
CA LEU A 49 -13.57 -16.39 5.86
C LEU A 49 -12.05 -16.17 5.76
N ALA A 50 -11.41 -16.80 4.78
CA ALA A 50 -9.97 -16.76 4.57
C ALA A 50 -9.64 -16.01 3.28
N VAL A 51 -8.48 -15.36 3.27
CA VAL A 51 -7.90 -14.71 2.08
C VAL A 51 -7.51 -15.78 1.07
N ARG A 52 -7.76 -15.53 -0.22
CA ARG A 52 -7.36 -16.44 -1.29
C ARG A 52 -5.99 -16.09 -1.83
N ASP A 53 -5.04 -16.97 -1.59
CA ASP A 53 -3.69 -16.88 -2.15
C ASP A 53 -3.56 -17.85 -3.32
N TRP A 54 -3.02 -17.36 -4.44
CA TRP A 54 -2.96 -18.11 -5.70
C TRP A 54 -1.72 -17.82 -6.54
N ILE A 55 -0.95 -16.78 -6.21
CA ILE A 55 0.33 -16.49 -6.85
C ILE A 55 1.42 -17.25 -6.09
N HIS A 56 1.96 -18.29 -6.72
CA HIS A 56 3.10 -19.03 -6.21
C HIS A 56 4.34 -18.69 -7.01
N PHE A 57 5.32 -18.07 -6.35
CA PHE A 57 6.61 -17.74 -6.96
C PHE A 57 7.69 -18.66 -6.41
N ARG A 58 8.31 -19.45 -7.29
CA ARG A 58 9.39 -20.35 -6.96
C ARG A 58 10.50 -20.24 -7.99
N LEU A 59 11.73 -20.15 -7.50
CA LEU A 59 12.94 -20.28 -8.28
C LEU A 59 13.69 -21.52 -7.78
N GLU A 60 13.73 -22.56 -8.61
CA GLU A 60 14.29 -23.86 -8.24
C GLU A 60 15.73 -23.75 -7.71
N GLY A 61 15.99 -24.38 -6.57
CA GLY A 61 17.30 -24.37 -5.91
C GLY A 61 17.69 -23.05 -5.24
N VAL A 62 16.88 -21.99 -5.35
CA VAL A 62 17.19 -20.67 -4.79
C VAL A 62 16.18 -20.26 -3.74
N ILE A 63 14.89 -20.18 -4.10
CA ILE A 63 13.85 -19.66 -3.22
C ILE A 63 12.47 -20.23 -3.53
N ASP A 64 11.75 -20.62 -2.47
CA ASP A 64 10.32 -20.94 -2.51
C ASP A 64 9.59 -19.86 -1.71
N TRP A 65 9.04 -18.87 -2.42
CA TRP A 65 8.40 -17.73 -1.77
C TRP A 65 6.99 -18.10 -1.30
N PRO A 66 6.54 -17.60 -0.13
CA PRO A 66 5.17 -17.82 0.33
C PRO A 66 4.15 -17.45 -0.75
N ILE A 67 3.07 -18.23 -0.85
CA ILE A 67 1.99 -17.92 -1.80
C ILE A 67 1.30 -16.63 -1.35
N PHE A 68 0.96 -15.76 -2.30
CA PHE A 68 0.32 -14.48 -2.03
C PHE A 68 -0.75 -14.18 -3.09
N ASN A 69 -1.39 -13.01 -2.99
CA ASN A 69 -2.37 -12.56 -3.96
C ASN A 69 -2.09 -11.14 -4.47
N LEU A 70 -2.97 -10.67 -5.35
CA LEU A 70 -2.83 -9.33 -5.93
C LEU A 70 -2.98 -8.20 -4.89
N ALA A 71 -3.83 -8.39 -3.88
CA ALA A 71 -4.02 -7.41 -2.81
C ALA A 71 -2.74 -7.21 -1.99
N ASP A 72 -2.01 -8.29 -1.69
CA ASP A 72 -0.71 -8.21 -1.01
C ASP A 72 0.33 -7.47 -1.86
N SER A 73 0.32 -7.71 -3.18
CA SER A 73 1.20 -6.99 -4.11
C SER A 73 0.93 -5.49 -4.08
N TRP A 74 -0.35 -5.08 -4.07
CA TRP A 74 -0.72 -3.66 -3.97
C TRP A 74 -0.32 -3.05 -2.63
N LEU A 75 -0.46 -3.77 -1.52
CA LEU A 75 0.01 -3.33 -0.20
C LEU A 75 1.52 -3.08 -0.22
N VAL A 76 2.30 -4.02 -0.72
CA VAL A 76 3.76 -3.92 -0.78
C VAL A 76 4.20 -2.78 -1.70
N ILE A 77 3.61 -2.65 -2.90
CA ILE A 77 3.95 -1.57 -3.83
C ILE A 77 3.57 -0.21 -3.23
N GLY A 78 2.36 -0.07 -2.69
CA GLY A 78 1.88 1.17 -2.10
C GLY A 78 2.71 1.60 -0.89
N ALA A 79 2.99 0.69 0.04
CA ALA A 79 3.88 0.94 1.18
C ALA A 79 5.31 1.28 0.72
N GLY A 80 5.81 0.59 -0.31
CA GLY A 80 7.10 0.85 -0.93
C GLY A 80 7.18 2.27 -1.51
N ILE A 81 6.14 2.73 -2.24
CA ILE A 81 6.07 4.10 -2.76
C ILE A 81 6.07 5.11 -1.61
N LEU A 82 5.25 4.92 -0.57
CA LEU A 82 5.19 5.84 0.57
C LEU A 82 6.56 5.92 1.28
N LEU A 83 7.20 4.78 1.51
CA LEU A 83 8.52 4.72 2.12
C LEU A 83 9.55 5.46 1.25
N LEU A 84 9.57 5.19 -0.06
CA LEU A 84 10.49 5.83 -1.01
C LEU A 84 10.30 7.36 -1.01
N LEU A 85 9.05 7.81 -1.06
CA LEU A 85 8.71 9.24 -1.01
C LEU A 85 9.13 9.87 0.32
N SER A 86 9.00 9.14 1.43
CA SER A 86 9.41 9.62 2.76
C SER A 86 10.92 9.79 2.87
N VAL A 87 11.72 8.84 2.37
CA VAL A 87 13.18 8.90 2.51
C VAL A 87 13.84 9.85 1.51
N VAL A 88 13.24 10.05 0.33
CA VAL A 88 13.77 10.96 -0.70
C VAL A 88 13.33 12.42 -0.46
N SER A 89 12.20 12.66 0.22
CA SER A 89 11.73 14.01 0.51
C SER A 89 12.41 14.55 1.77
N ARG A 90 13.51 15.29 1.64
CA ARG A 90 13.91 16.22 2.70
C ARG A 90 12.93 17.39 2.71
N PRO A 91 12.43 17.85 3.87
CA PRO A 91 11.77 19.14 3.91
C PRO A 91 12.78 20.17 3.39
N ALA A 92 12.37 20.95 2.38
CA ALA A 92 13.01 22.22 2.18
C ALA A 92 12.83 22.95 3.52
N LEU A 93 13.93 23.21 4.22
CA LEU A 93 13.88 24.14 5.34
C LEU A 93 13.27 25.40 4.75
N ASP A 94 12.10 25.77 5.23
CA ASP A 94 11.52 27.07 4.98
C ASP A 94 12.59 28.06 5.44
N CYS A 95 13.38 28.57 4.48
CA CYS A 95 14.22 29.73 4.66
C CYS A 95 13.26 30.92 4.72
N ASP A 96 12.45 30.95 5.77
CA ASP A 96 11.81 32.17 6.22
C ASP A 96 12.86 32.91 7.05
N THR A 97 13.89 33.40 6.36
CA THR A 97 14.66 34.53 6.82
C THR A 97 14.47 35.64 5.78
N GLN A 98 13.37 36.36 5.93
CA GLN A 98 13.34 37.77 5.55
C GLN A 98 13.60 38.59 6.82
N PRO A 99 14.85 39.00 7.11
CA PRO A 99 15.06 40.15 7.94
C PRO A 99 14.94 41.37 7.02
N GLU A 100 13.71 41.83 6.76
CA GLU A 100 13.52 43.10 6.05
C GLU A 100 12.75 44.07 6.95
N GLY A 101 13.46 45.11 7.40
CA GLY A 101 12.83 46.40 7.62
C GLY A 101 12.93 47.02 9.01
N ASP A 102 14.06 46.90 9.71
CA ASP A 102 14.45 47.96 10.65
C ASP A 102 14.91 49.15 9.79
N SER A 103 14.03 50.14 9.60
CA SER A 103 14.37 51.42 8.96
C SER A 103 14.25 52.54 9.99
N PRO A 104 15.34 53.26 10.34
CA PRO A 104 15.25 54.40 11.23
C PRO A 104 14.80 55.66 10.47
N LEU A 105 13.72 56.28 10.97
CA LEU A 105 13.31 57.70 10.99
C LEU A 105 13.31 58.55 9.70
N PRO A 106 12.38 59.50 9.62
CA PRO A 106 12.77 60.91 9.78
C PRO A 106 12.34 61.54 11.12
#